data_AF-A0A7V9TW14-F1
#
_entry.id   AF-A0A7V9TW14-F1
#
_cell.length_a   1.000
_cell.length_b   1.000
_cell.length_c   1.000
_cell.angle_alpha   90.00
_cell.angle_beta   90.00
_cell.angle_gamma   90.00
#
_symmetry.space_group_name_H-M   'P 1'
#
loop_
_entity.id
_entity.type
_entity.pdbx_description
1 polymer ?
#
loop_
_entity_poly.entity_id
_entity_poly.type
_entity_poly.pdbx_seq_one_letter_code
_entity_poly.pdbx_strand_id
1 'polypeptide(L)'
;MAQENFTHAFERIGELVAIFQKNASFYLSPAYNEVDARKDFIDKFWMALGWDVNHETQTDPYKQEVKVERGVAVSELRKRADYAFLAPNFRDVRFFVEAKKPHVGLDNPLYYFQTIRYGWNSHVPISVLTDFEEFRVLDCRHKPDIKTSPGHAVLKFHYTDYTDLEKFRNIYYLFSRDAVLAGSIESFAQGLPKISKKRVAARGVAKDEHQSIDEAFLKELDEYREELARAFKRKNPELDGEALTEVTQRTLDRLVFMRFLEDKLIETEPLIEDLNRKGDAWENFITTSRRLDKIYNGIIFKDHPLLDKASFNIDEKTFKKISGSLSHTNSPYDFNAIPIHILGSMFFQAPQPFL
;
A
#
# COMPACT_ATOMS: atom_id res chain seq x y z
N MET A 1 -12.39 34.20 -10.79
CA MET A 1 -12.48 32.79 -10.39
C MET A 1 -11.12 32.18 -10.03
N ALA A 2 -10.25 31.76 -10.97
CA ALA A 2 -9.00 31.06 -10.60
C ALA A 2 -8.05 31.86 -9.68
N GLN A 3 -7.83 33.15 -9.96
CA GLN A 3 -7.01 34.02 -9.10
C GLN A 3 -7.66 34.29 -7.73
N GLU A 4 -8.99 34.38 -7.67
CA GLU A 4 -9.72 34.57 -6.41
C GLU A 4 -9.69 33.30 -5.55
N ASN A 5 -9.87 32.12 -6.17
CA ASN A 5 -9.74 30.83 -5.51
C ASN A 5 -8.32 30.64 -4.94
N PHE A 6 -7.29 31.04 -5.70
CA PHE A 6 -5.90 31.00 -5.22
C PHE A 6 -5.69 31.90 -4.00
N THR A 7 -6.11 33.17 -4.08
CA THR A 7 -5.94 34.13 -2.98
C THR A 7 -6.68 33.65 -1.73
N HIS A 8 -7.93 33.21 -1.87
CA HIS A 8 -8.71 32.67 -0.75
C HIS A 8 -8.05 31.44 -0.12
N ALA A 9 -7.54 30.50 -0.93
CA ALA A 9 -6.82 29.33 -0.42
C ALA A 9 -5.55 29.72 0.34
N PHE A 10 -4.78 30.67 -0.20
CA PHE A 10 -3.55 31.16 0.42
C PHE A 10 -3.81 31.84 1.76
N GLU A 11 -4.83 32.71 1.84
CA GLU A 11 -5.25 33.36 3.08
C GLU A 11 -5.70 32.34 4.13
N ARG A 12 -6.58 31.41 3.73
CA ARG A 12 -7.12 30.39 4.64
C ARG A 12 -6.05 29.46 5.19
N ILE A 13 -5.10 29.06 4.36
CA ILE A 13 -3.96 28.21 4.80
C ILE A 13 -2.99 29.02 5.66
N GLY A 14 -2.80 30.31 5.38
CA GLY A 14 -2.04 31.22 6.25
C GLY A 14 -2.62 31.32 7.67
N GLU A 15 -3.95 31.33 7.82
CA GLU A 15 -4.61 31.26 9.12
C GLU A 15 -4.33 29.95 9.86
N LEU A 16 -4.37 28.82 9.15
CA LEU A 16 -4.04 27.50 9.72
C LEU A 16 -2.59 27.47 10.21
N VAL A 17 -1.66 28.00 9.41
CA VAL A 17 -0.24 28.14 9.80
C VAL A 17 -0.09 28.99 11.06
N ALA A 18 -0.78 30.13 11.15
CA ALA A 18 -0.73 30.99 12.34
C ALA A 18 -1.25 30.27 13.59
N ILE A 19 -2.34 29.49 13.47
CA ILE A 19 -2.89 28.70 14.58
C ILE A 19 -1.89 27.62 15.02
N PHE A 20 -1.33 26.87 14.07
CA PHE A 20 -0.38 25.80 14.34
C PHE A 20 0.89 26.34 15.01
N GLN A 21 1.48 27.39 14.44
CA GLN A 21 2.68 28.03 14.96
C GLN A 21 2.49 28.58 16.38
N LYS A 22 1.36 29.23 16.65
CA LYS A 22 1.04 29.79 17.97
C LYS A 22 0.99 28.73 19.07
N ASN A 23 0.58 27.51 18.74
CA ASN A 23 0.39 26.42 19.70
C ASN A 23 1.28 25.20 19.37
N ALA A 24 2.40 25.41 18.69
CA ALA A 24 3.26 24.33 18.18
C ALA A 24 3.73 23.37 19.29
N SER A 25 3.99 23.89 20.50
CA SER A 25 4.37 23.05 21.65
C SER A 25 3.34 21.98 22.00
N PHE A 26 2.05 22.25 21.77
CA PHE A 26 0.98 21.27 21.96
C PHE A 26 0.83 20.35 20.75
N TYR A 27 0.78 20.91 19.54
CA TYR A 27 0.56 20.12 18.31
C TYR A 27 1.71 19.17 17.98
N LEU A 28 2.93 19.48 18.42
CA LEU A 28 4.11 18.60 18.29
C LEU A 28 4.29 17.66 19.50
N SER A 29 3.35 17.66 20.45
CA SER A 29 3.42 16.80 21.63
C SER A 29 2.83 15.41 21.37
N PRO A 30 3.25 14.37 22.13
CA PRO A 30 2.65 13.03 22.03
C PRO A 30 1.14 12.98 22.32
N ALA A 31 0.60 14.00 23.01
CA ALA A 31 -0.81 14.08 23.38
C ALA A 31 -1.71 14.45 22.18
N TYR A 32 -1.17 15.06 21.14
CA TYR A 32 -1.90 15.42 19.94
C TYR A 32 -1.92 14.25 18.95
N ASN A 33 -3.12 13.73 18.68
CA ASN A 33 -3.28 12.51 17.88
C ASN A 33 -3.57 12.80 16.40
N GLU A 34 -3.46 11.75 15.57
CA GLU A 34 -3.64 11.83 14.12
C GLU A 34 -5.07 12.24 13.71
N VAL A 35 -6.09 11.82 14.47
CA VAL A 35 -7.49 12.16 14.18
C VAL A 35 -7.75 13.66 14.39
N ASP A 36 -7.18 14.22 15.46
CA ASP A 36 -7.28 15.64 15.74
C ASP A 36 -6.46 16.46 14.74
N ALA A 37 -5.24 16.02 14.39
CA ALA A 37 -4.43 16.65 13.33
C ALA A 37 -5.19 16.72 11.99
N ARG A 38 -5.90 15.64 11.64
CA ARG A 38 -6.75 15.58 10.47
C ARG A 38 -7.87 16.62 10.51
N LYS A 39 -8.68 16.62 11.57
CA LYS A 39 -9.83 17.52 11.71
C LYS A 39 -9.44 19.00 11.84
N ASP A 40 -8.40 19.28 12.62
CA ASP A 40 -8.03 20.65 12.95
C ASP A 40 -7.30 21.34 11.81
N PHE A 41 -6.56 20.58 10.99
CA PHE A 41 -5.65 21.14 9.99
C PHE A 41 -5.78 20.50 8.60
N ILE A 42 -5.62 19.18 8.47
CA ILE A 42 -5.50 18.54 7.14
C ILE A 42 -6.81 18.61 6.34
N ASP A 43 -7.96 18.35 6.98
CA ASP A 43 -9.28 18.48 6.34
C ASP A 43 -9.49 19.92 5.85
N LYS A 44 -9.17 20.89 6.70
CA LYS A 44 -9.31 22.33 6.40
C LYS A 44 -8.35 22.79 5.30
N PHE A 45 -7.16 22.21 5.24
CA PHE A 45 -6.19 22.47 4.19
C PHE A 45 -6.73 22.04 2.82
N TRP A 46 -7.27 20.82 2.72
CA TRP A 46 -7.85 20.33 1.47
C TRP A 46 -9.14 21.08 1.08
N MET A 47 -9.97 21.44 2.04
CA MET A 47 -11.14 22.32 1.79
C MET A 47 -10.72 23.70 1.28
N ALA A 48 -9.64 24.28 1.80
CA ALA A 48 -9.10 25.54 1.29
C ALA A 48 -8.62 25.42 -0.17
N LEU A 49 -8.13 24.23 -0.56
CA LEU A 49 -7.78 23.90 -1.95
C LEU A 49 -9.00 23.56 -2.84
N GLY A 50 -10.21 23.70 -2.31
CA GLY A 50 -11.48 23.60 -3.04
C GLY A 50 -12.13 22.22 -3.01
N TRP A 51 -11.62 21.27 -2.23
CA TRP A 51 -12.17 19.91 -2.13
C TRP A 51 -13.28 19.80 -1.09
N ASP A 52 -14.35 19.08 -1.42
CA ASP A 52 -15.47 18.83 -0.50
C ASP A 52 -15.21 17.63 0.43
N VAL A 53 -14.29 17.82 1.38
CA VAL A 53 -13.88 16.77 2.34
C VAL A 53 -15.02 16.39 3.30
N ASN A 54 -15.81 17.37 3.72
CA ASN A 54 -16.91 17.20 4.67
C ASN A 54 -18.22 16.76 4.02
N HIS A 55 -18.28 16.72 2.69
CA HIS A 55 -19.48 16.42 1.91
C HIS A 55 -20.60 17.43 2.14
N GLU A 56 -20.23 18.70 2.28
CA GLU A 56 -21.14 19.84 2.49
C GLU A 56 -21.87 20.23 1.18
N THR A 57 -21.25 19.98 0.02
CA THR A 57 -21.83 20.30 -1.29
C THR A 57 -22.37 19.06 -2.00
N GLN A 58 -21.59 17.98 -2.02
CA GLN A 58 -21.93 16.73 -2.68
C GLN A 58 -22.28 15.67 -1.63
N THR A 59 -23.56 15.61 -1.31
CA THR A 59 -24.10 14.77 -0.24
C THR A 59 -24.41 13.34 -0.66
N ASP A 60 -24.47 13.05 -1.98
CA ASP A 60 -24.68 11.69 -2.50
C ASP A 60 -23.43 10.83 -2.21
N PRO A 61 -23.52 9.77 -1.37
CA PRO A 61 -22.37 8.93 -1.00
C PRO A 61 -21.65 8.27 -2.18
N TYR A 62 -22.33 8.12 -3.33
CA TYR A 62 -21.76 7.56 -4.56
C TYR A 62 -21.07 8.61 -5.43
N LYS A 63 -21.23 9.89 -5.12
CA LYS A 63 -20.63 11.01 -5.85
C LYS A 63 -19.71 11.87 -4.98
N GLN A 64 -19.38 11.42 -3.77
CA GLN A 64 -18.41 12.13 -2.93
C GLN A 64 -17.04 12.15 -3.61
N GLU A 65 -16.50 13.36 -3.82
CA GLU A 65 -15.21 13.56 -4.49
C GLU A 65 -14.00 13.24 -3.60
N VAL A 66 -14.20 13.17 -2.29
CA VAL A 66 -13.17 12.74 -1.34
C VAL A 66 -13.72 11.59 -0.51
N LYS A 67 -13.05 10.43 -0.55
CA LYS A 67 -13.28 9.32 0.38
C LYS A 67 -12.32 9.49 1.54
N VAL A 68 -12.87 9.68 2.73
CA VAL A 68 -12.12 9.83 3.98
C VAL A 68 -12.26 8.54 4.78
N GLU A 69 -11.16 7.83 5.05
CA GLU A 69 -11.21 6.63 5.87
C GLU A 69 -11.49 7.05 7.32
N ARG A 70 -12.69 6.71 7.80
CA ARG A 70 -13.14 6.99 9.16
C ARG A 70 -12.70 5.83 10.02
N GLY A 71 -11.51 5.96 10.60
CA GLY A 71 -10.84 4.91 11.37
C GLY A 71 -11.78 4.21 12.35
N VAL A 72 -12.17 2.99 12.02
CA VAL A 72 -12.52 2.01 13.04
C VAL A 72 -11.22 1.26 13.30
N ALA A 73 -10.76 1.32 14.54
CA ALA A 73 -9.56 0.67 15.07
C ALA A 73 -9.61 -0.85 14.84
N VAL A 74 -9.39 -1.26 13.61
CA VAL A 74 -9.28 -2.66 13.24
C VAL A 74 -7.91 -2.73 12.61
N SER A 75 -6.97 -3.37 13.32
CA SER A 75 -5.62 -3.83 12.93
C SER A 75 -4.80 -2.94 11.97
N GLU A 76 -3.51 -2.72 12.22
CA GLU A 76 -2.61 -2.02 11.27
C GLU A 76 -2.60 -2.64 9.85
N LEU A 77 -3.08 -3.88 9.72
CA LEU A 77 -3.37 -4.58 8.47
C LEU A 77 -4.42 -3.92 7.57
N ARG A 78 -5.24 -3.02 8.13
CA ARG A 78 -6.49 -2.53 7.55
C ARG A 78 -6.44 -1.12 7.00
N LYS A 79 -5.30 -0.45 7.05
CA LYS A 79 -5.26 0.94 6.60
C LYS A 79 -5.35 0.97 5.07
N ARG A 80 -6.48 1.48 4.58
CA ARG A 80 -6.55 2.22 3.31
C ARG A 80 -5.90 3.58 3.54
N ALA A 81 -5.58 4.29 2.45
CA ALA A 81 -5.16 5.68 2.56
C ALA A 81 -6.21 6.50 3.33
N ASP A 82 -5.76 7.43 4.18
CA ASP A 82 -6.68 8.28 4.96
C ASP A 82 -7.62 9.10 4.06
N TYR A 83 -7.13 9.50 2.88
CA TYR A 83 -7.90 10.19 1.87
C TYR A 83 -7.64 9.62 0.48
N ALA A 84 -8.70 9.46 -0.29
CA ALA A 84 -8.64 9.26 -1.74
C ALA A 84 -9.49 10.34 -2.42
N PHE A 85 -8.94 10.98 -3.46
CA PHE A 85 -9.59 12.05 -4.20
C PHE A 85 -10.03 11.53 -5.57
N LEU A 86 -11.32 11.61 -5.90
CA LEU A 86 -11.95 10.84 -6.99
C LEU A 86 -12.67 11.70 -8.05
N ALA A 87 -12.60 13.02 -7.97
CA ALA A 87 -13.21 13.88 -9.00
C ALA A 87 -12.47 13.76 -10.35
N PRO A 88 -13.15 13.93 -11.49
CA PRO A 88 -14.57 14.31 -11.63
C PRO A 88 -15.55 13.14 -11.71
N ASN A 89 -15.09 11.90 -11.86
CA ASN A 89 -15.98 10.76 -12.15
C ASN A 89 -16.41 9.96 -10.91
N PHE A 90 -15.92 10.34 -9.73
CA PHE A 90 -16.23 9.77 -8.42
C PHE A 90 -15.89 8.28 -8.29
N ARG A 91 -15.05 7.77 -9.20
CA ARG A 91 -14.68 6.36 -9.30
C ARG A 91 -13.17 6.18 -9.30
N ASP A 92 -12.48 6.93 -10.15
CA ASP A 92 -11.05 6.77 -10.34
C ASP A 92 -10.31 7.71 -9.39
N VAL A 93 -9.43 7.14 -8.58
CA VAL A 93 -8.61 7.94 -7.66
C VAL A 93 -7.57 8.72 -8.47
N ARG A 94 -7.46 10.03 -8.19
CA ARG A 94 -6.49 10.94 -8.80
C ARG A 94 -5.21 11.05 -8.00
N PHE A 95 -5.31 11.02 -6.68
CA PHE A 95 -4.19 10.93 -5.74
C PHE A 95 -4.69 10.46 -4.37
N PHE A 96 -3.77 9.89 -3.59
CA PHE A 96 -4.01 9.53 -2.19
C PHE A 96 -3.30 10.52 -1.26
N VAL A 97 -3.82 10.64 -0.03
CA VAL A 97 -3.14 11.31 1.07
C VAL A 97 -3.12 10.36 2.28
N GLU A 98 -1.93 10.10 2.80
CA GLU A 98 -1.73 9.44 4.08
C GLU A 98 -1.39 10.52 5.13
N ALA A 99 -2.16 10.54 6.22
CA ALA A 99 -1.95 11.45 7.33
C ALA A 99 -1.18 10.76 8.45
N LYS A 100 -0.33 11.51 9.16
CA LYS A 100 0.32 11.06 10.40
C LYS A 100 0.16 12.11 11.49
N LYS A 101 0.46 11.72 12.73
CA LYS A 101 0.55 12.67 13.84
C LYS A 101 1.87 13.44 13.78
N PRO A 102 1.87 14.77 14.02
CA PRO A 102 3.08 15.61 13.89
C PRO A 102 4.26 15.18 14.76
N HIS A 103 3.99 14.71 15.98
CA HIS A 103 5.03 14.41 16.98
C HIS A 103 6.13 13.44 16.52
N VAL A 104 5.83 12.51 15.60
CA VAL A 104 6.78 11.46 15.17
C VAL A 104 7.64 11.93 14.00
N GLY A 105 7.18 12.92 13.24
CA GLY A 105 7.75 13.31 11.95
C GLY A 105 7.55 12.27 10.84
N LEU A 106 7.83 12.67 9.60
CA LEU A 106 7.57 11.84 8.42
C LEU A 106 8.75 10.99 7.95
N ASP A 107 9.91 11.04 8.60
CA ASP A 107 11.13 10.36 8.14
C ASP A 107 11.12 8.82 8.28
N ASN A 108 10.06 8.24 8.85
CA ASN A 108 9.90 6.79 8.93
C ASN A 108 9.72 6.17 7.53
N PRO A 109 10.62 5.30 7.05
CA PRO A 109 10.54 4.69 5.72
C PRO A 109 9.25 3.90 5.47
N LEU A 110 8.61 3.37 6.52
CA LEU A 110 7.34 2.67 6.41
C LEU A 110 6.20 3.60 5.96
N TYR A 111 6.22 4.88 6.33
CA TYR A 111 5.19 5.84 5.92
C TYR A 111 5.27 6.14 4.42
N TYR A 112 6.49 6.29 3.90
CA TYR A 112 6.72 6.41 2.47
C TYR A 112 6.28 5.15 1.74
N PHE A 113 6.73 3.97 2.21
CA PHE A 113 6.40 2.68 1.60
C PHE A 113 4.88 2.47 1.51
N GLN A 114 4.16 2.70 2.60
CA GLN A 114 2.70 2.57 2.68
C GLN A 114 2.00 3.49 1.66
N THR A 115 2.39 4.77 1.63
CA THR A 115 1.77 5.77 0.73
C THR A 115 2.03 5.44 -0.75
N ILE A 116 3.28 5.07 -1.08
CA ILE A 116 3.68 4.67 -2.44
C ILE A 116 2.97 3.38 -2.84
N ARG A 117 2.76 2.45 -1.92
CA ARG A 117 2.04 1.20 -2.17
C ARG A 117 0.63 1.47 -2.68
N TYR A 118 -0.15 2.38 -2.08
CA TYR A 118 -1.48 2.69 -2.60
C TYR A 118 -1.43 3.28 -4.02
N GLY A 119 -0.52 4.24 -4.23
CA GLY A 119 -0.35 4.90 -5.51
C GLY A 119 0.05 3.92 -6.62
N TRP A 120 1.08 3.11 -6.36
CA TRP A 120 1.57 2.10 -7.28
C TRP A 120 0.48 1.10 -7.64
N ASN A 121 -0.15 0.45 -6.64
CA ASN A 121 -1.22 -0.55 -6.85
C ASN A 121 -2.45 -0.02 -7.61
N SER A 122 -2.70 1.29 -7.56
CA SER A 122 -3.85 1.92 -8.23
C SER A 122 -3.48 2.66 -9.52
N HIS A 123 -2.22 2.57 -9.99
CA HIS A 123 -1.69 3.34 -11.13
C HIS A 123 -1.83 4.86 -10.98
N VAL A 124 -1.81 5.33 -9.73
CA VAL A 124 -1.88 6.75 -9.35
C VAL A 124 -0.43 7.25 -9.21
N PRO A 125 0.05 8.15 -10.08
CA PRO A 125 1.47 8.44 -10.18
C PRO A 125 2.02 9.31 -9.05
N ILE A 126 1.16 10.07 -8.38
CA ILE A 126 1.55 11.01 -7.31
C ILE A 126 0.62 10.82 -6.12
N SER A 127 1.18 10.80 -4.91
CA SER A 127 0.44 10.80 -3.65
C SER A 127 1.14 11.68 -2.62
N VAL A 128 0.45 11.99 -1.53
CA VAL A 128 0.93 12.88 -0.48
C VAL A 128 1.06 12.13 0.85
N LEU A 129 2.17 12.37 1.54
CA LEU A 129 2.33 12.01 2.94
C LEU A 129 2.46 13.31 3.75
N THR A 130 1.61 13.49 4.76
CA THR A 130 1.61 14.74 5.53
C THR A 130 1.18 14.54 6.99
N ASP A 131 1.68 15.38 7.88
CA ASP A 131 1.19 15.57 9.24
C ASP A 131 0.84 17.05 9.50
N PHE A 132 0.53 17.79 8.42
CA PHE A 132 0.43 19.25 8.35
C PHE A 132 1.74 20.02 8.58
N GLU A 133 2.55 19.65 9.58
CA GLU A 133 3.89 20.25 9.80
C GLU A 133 4.78 20.04 8.57
N GLU A 134 4.75 18.83 8.02
CA GLU A 134 5.50 18.39 6.88
C GLU A 134 4.56 17.94 5.76
N PHE A 135 4.91 18.26 4.51
CA PHE A 135 4.18 17.82 3.33
C PHE A 135 5.15 17.24 2.32
N ARG A 136 4.95 15.97 1.96
CA ARG A 136 5.80 15.22 1.04
C ARG A 136 4.98 14.82 -0.18
N VAL A 137 5.43 15.24 -1.37
CA VAL A 137 4.90 14.76 -2.65
C VAL A 137 5.73 13.56 -3.07
N LEU A 138 5.08 12.41 -3.26
CA LEU A 138 5.74 11.14 -3.53
C LEU A 138 5.48 10.70 -4.98
N ASP A 139 6.54 10.26 -5.66
CA ASP A 139 6.46 9.57 -6.95
C ASP A 139 6.13 8.09 -6.76
N CYS A 140 4.94 7.71 -7.22
CA CYS A 140 4.38 6.37 -7.06
C CYS A 140 4.44 5.52 -8.34
N ARG A 141 5.14 5.98 -9.39
CA ARG A 141 5.25 5.27 -10.68
C ARG A 141 6.10 3.99 -10.61
N HIS A 142 6.73 3.72 -9.48
CA HIS A 142 7.69 2.63 -9.32
C HIS A 142 7.34 1.76 -8.11
N LYS A 143 7.63 0.46 -8.22
CA LYS A 143 7.39 -0.53 -7.17
C LYS A 143 7.99 -0.05 -5.84
N PRO A 144 7.21 0.00 -4.75
CA PRO A 144 7.72 0.44 -3.46
C PRO A 144 8.70 -0.59 -2.89
N ASP A 145 9.74 -0.08 -2.23
CA ASP A 145 10.67 -0.86 -1.41
C ASP A 145 10.99 -0.02 -0.17
N ILE A 146 10.91 -0.61 1.02
CA ILE A 146 11.03 0.11 2.29
C ILE A 146 12.36 0.89 2.37
N LYS A 147 13.45 0.35 1.81
CA LYS A 147 14.78 0.98 1.87
C LYS A 147 14.90 2.15 0.90
N THR A 148 14.27 2.09 -0.28
CA THR A 148 14.37 3.14 -1.29
C THR A 148 13.22 4.15 -1.28
N SER A 149 12.09 3.81 -0.63
CA SER A 149 10.86 4.62 -0.60
C SER A 149 11.06 6.09 -0.17
N PRO A 150 11.88 6.42 0.85
CA PRO A 150 12.14 7.83 1.18
C PRO A 150 12.72 8.66 0.02
N GLY A 151 13.42 8.01 -0.91
CA GLY A 151 13.99 8.63 -2.11
C GLY A 151 12.98 8.98 -3.20
N HIS A 152 11.71 8.61 -3.03
CA HIS A 152 10.63 8.93 -3.97
C HIS A 152 9.95 10.29 -3.66
N ALA A 153 10.34 10.96 -2.57
CA ALA A 153 9.86 12.31 -2.28
C ALA A 153 10.44 13.31 -3.29
N VAL A 154 9.60 13.82 -4.19
CA VAL A 154 9.96 14.75 -5.26
C VAL A 154 9.80 16.21 -4.87
N LEU A 155 8.90 16.50 -3.93
CA LEU A 155 8.78 17.81 -3.28
C LEU A 155 8.63 17.63 -1.78
N LYS A 156 9.23 18.54 -1.01
CA LYS A 156 9.15 18.58 0.45
C LYS A 156 8.87 20.01 0.90
N PHE A 157 7.87 20.17 1.73
CA PHE A 157 7.52 21.46 2.34
C PHE A 157 7.41 21.28 3.85
N HIS A 158 7.67 22.36 4.56
CA HIS A 158 7.33 22.56 5.96
C HIS A 158 6.16 23.55 6.06
N TYR A 159 5.40 23.57 7.15
CA TYR A 159 4.21 24.43 7.24
C TYR A 159 4.50 25.93 7.07
N THR A 160 5.71 26.36 7.41
CA THR A 160 6.17 27.74 7.17
C THR A 160 6.31 28.08 5.70
N ASP A 161 6.42 27.07 4.82
CA ASP A 161 6.47 27.26 3.37
C ASP A 161 5.09 27.53 2.79
N TYR A 162 4.00 27.22 3.50
CA TYR A 162 2.64 27.45 2.99
C TYR A 162 2.30 28.94 2.93
N THR A 163 3.03 29.79 3.66
CA THR A 163 2.90 31.25 3.63
C THR A 163 3.89 31.93 2.67
N ASP A 164 4.75 31.16 2.01
CA ASP A 164 5.56 31.64 0.89
C ASP A 164 4.78 31.49 -0.41
N LEU A 165 4.60 32.60 -1.13
CA LEU A 165 3.75 32.64 -2.32
C LEU A 165 4.23 31.69 -3.43
N GLU A 166 5.54 31.60 -3.68
CA GLU A 166 6.08 30.76 -4.75
C GLU A 166 6.05 29.28 -4.38
N LYS A 167 6.34 28.95 -3.11
CA LYS A 167 6.22 27.57 -2.64
C LYS A 167 4.78 27.10 -2.60
N PHE A 168 3.85 27.94 -2.14
CA PHE A 168 2.43 27.63 -2.12
C PHE A 168 1.86 27.39 -3.52
N ARG A 169 2.30 28.14 -4.54
CA ARG A 169 1.92 27.88 -5.94
C ARG A 169 2.21 26.45 -6.39
N ASN A 170 3.33 25.86 -5.97
CA ASN A 170 3.66 24.47 -6.30
C ASN A 170 2.64 23.48 -5.72
N ILE A 171 2.10 23.76 -4.53
CA ILE A 171 1.06 22.93 -3.92
C ILE A 171 -0.28 23.19 -4.59
N TYR A 172 -0.69 24.46 -4.71
CA TYR A 172 -2.00 24.84 -5.21
C TYR A 172 -2.22 24.38 -6.66
N TYR A 173 -1.27 24.65 -7.55
CA TYR A 173 -1.39 24.27 -8.97
C TYR A 173 -1.14 22.78 -9.21
N LEU A 174 -0.71 22.03 -8.20
CA LEU A 174 -0.62 20.58 -8.29
C LEU A 174 -1.87 19.89 -7.74
N PHE A 175 -2.41 20.34 -6.59
CA PHE A 175 -3.43 19.60 -5.86
C PHE A 175 -4.75 20.33 -5.63
N SER A 176 -4.91 21.60 -6.04
CA SER A 176 -6.24 22.23 -5.99
C SER A 176 -7.22 21.46 -6.86
N ARG A 177 -8.49 21.48 -6.45
CA ARG A 177 -9.55 20.76 -7.17
C ARG A 177 -9.56 21.14 -8.65
N ASP A 178 -9.52 22.43 -8.95
CA ASP A 178 -9.53 22.93 -10.33
C ASP A 178 -8.29 22.47 -11.12
N ALA A 179 -7.10 22.45 -10.49
CA ALA A 179 -5.88 22.01 -11.15
C ALA A 179 -5.88 20.49 -11.45
N VAL A 180 -6.35 19.68 -10.50
CA VAL A 180 -6.46 18.23 -10.68
C VAL A 180 -7.46 17.88 -11.77
N LEU A 181 -8.60 18.58 -11.83
CA LEU A 181 -9.57 18.44 -12.92
C LEU A 181 -8.98 18.84 -14.28
N ALA A 182 -8.03 19.77 -14.29
CA ALA A 182 -7.28 20.17 -15.49
C ALA A 182 -6.08 19.25 -15.81
N GLY A 183 -5.84 18.18 -15.05
CA GLY A 183 -4.79 17.20 -15.33
C GLY A 183 -3.40 17.57 -14.81
N SER A 184 -3.33 18.33 -13.70
CA SER A 184 -2.07 18.73 -13.06
C SER A 184 -1.21 17.54 -12.63
N ILE A 185 -1.82 16.50 -12.06
CA ILE A 185 -1.14 15.32 -11.53
C ILE A 185 -0.40 14.57 -12.64
N GLU A 186 -1.08 14.29 -13.75
CA GLU A 186 -0.50 13.57 -14.88
C GLU A 186 0.59 14.40 -15.55
N SER A 187 0.35 15.69 -15.71
CA SER A 187 1.31 16.63 -16.31
C SER A 187 2.59 16.74 -15.48
N PHE A 188 2.45 16.84 -14.15
CA PHE A 188 3.58 16.84 -13.22
C PHE A 188 4.35 15.52 -13.27
N ALA A 189 3.65 14.39 -13.24
CA ALA A 189 4.24 13.06 -13.35
C ALA A 189 5.00 12.84 -14.67
N GLN A 190 4.52 13.39 -15.79
CA GLN A 190 5.21 13.33 -17.08
C GLN A 190 6.49 14.17 -17.11
N GLY A 191 6.53 15.28 -16.37
CA GLY A 191 7.71 16.14 -16.24
C GLY A 191 8.81 15.59 -15.32
N LEU A 192 8.48 14.63 -14.45
CA LEU A 192 9.47 14.01 -13.57
C LEU A 192 10.49 13.19 -14.36
N PRO A 193 11.78 13.19 -13.97
CA PRO A 193 12.80 12.39 -14.63
C PRO A 193 12.37 10.94 -14.77
N LYS A 194 12.50 10.39 -15.98
CA LYS A 194 12.47 8.94 -16.17
C LYS A 194 13.67 8.36 -15.43
N ILE A 195 13.47 7.35 -14.60
CA ILE A 195 14.60 6.67 -13.96
C ILE A 195 15.46 6.07 -15.08
N SER A 196 16.72 6.51 -15.18
CA SER A 196 17.59 6.07 -16.27
C SER A 196 17.81 4.55 -16.21
N LYS A 197 17.80 3.90 -17.39
CA LYS A 197 18.04 2.45 -17.57
C LYS A 197 19.30 1.93 -16.84
N LYS A 198 20.27 2.81 -16.56
CA LYS A 198 21.51 2.51 -15.82
C LYS A 198 21.33 2.46 -14.30
N ARG A 199 20.44 3.27 -13.71
CA ARG A 199 20.11 3.23 -12.27
C ARG A 199 19.17 2.07 -11.93
N VAL A 200 18.29 1.70 -12.86
CA VAL A 200 17.39 0.53 -12.82
C VAL A 200 18.19 -0.76 -12.54
N ALA A 201 19.24 -1.02 -13.34
CA ALA A 201 20.11 -2.19 -13.16
C ALA A 201 20.98 -2.17 -11.89
N ALA A 202 21.37 -0.98 -11.40
CA ALA A 202 22.24 -0.84 -10.23
C ALA A 202 21.49 -0.88 -8.88
N ARG A 203 20.16 -0.69 -8.90
CA ARG A 203 19.31 -0.69 -7.69
C ARG A 203 18.34 -1.87 -7.61
N GLY A 204 18.37 -2.79 -8.57
CA GLY A 204 17.42 -3.91 -8.63
C GLY A 204 15.98 -3.46 -8.91
N VAL A 205 15.77 -2.21 -9.36
CA VAL A 205 14.47 -1.74 -9.80
C VAL A 205 14.24 -2.40 -11.16
N ALA A 206 13.27 -3.30 -11.25
CA ALA A 206 13.02 -4.05 -12.48
C ALA A 206 12.58 -3.12 -13.63
N LYS A 207 12.81 -3.59 -14.86
CA LYS A 207 12.57 -2.91 -16.14
C LYS A 207 11.07 -2.78 -16.45
N ASP A 208 10.27 -2.10 -15.65
CA ASP A 208 8.81 -2.17 -15.86
C ASP A 208 8.16 -0.80 -16.01
N GLU A 209 8.39 -0.16 -17.16
CA GLU A 209 7.54 0.94 -17.61
C GLU A 209 6.20 0.45 -18.20
N HIS A 210 6.00 -0.88 -18.35
CA HIS A 210 4.79 -1.47 -18.95
C HIS A 210 4.29 -2.79 -18.33
N GLN A 211 4.97 -3.39 -17.35
CA GLN A 211 4.44 -4.59 -16.70
C GLN A 211 3.29 -4.19 -15.79
N SER A 212 2.12 -4.79 -16.03
CA SER A 212 0.98 -4.62 -15.13
C SER A 212 1.34 -5.17 -13.75
N ILE A 213 0.75 -4.61 -12.70
CA ILE A 213 0.99 -5.09 -11.33
C ILE A 213 0.69 -6.58 -11.19
N ASP A 214 -0.30 -7.05 -11.95
CA ASP A 214 -0.68 -8.45 -12.08
C ASP A 214 0.49 -9.29 -12.63
N GLU A 215 1.12 -8.87 -13.72
CA GLU A 215 2.28 -9.57 -14.29
C GLU A 215 3.50 -9.56 -13.35
N ALA A 216 3.74 -8.44 -12.64
CA ALA A 216 4.83 -8.34 -11.67
C ALA A 216 4.62 -9.29 -10.49
N PHE A 217 3.37 -9.37 -10.00
CA PHE A 217 2.98 -10.28 -8.93
C PHE A 217 3.09 -11.75 -9.35
N LEU A 218 2.56 -12.11 -10.52
CA LEU A 218 2.64 -13.48 -11.06
C LEU A 218 4.08 -13.95 -11.21
N LYS A 219 4.95 -13.08 -11.73
CA LYS A 219 6.38 -13.39 -11.84
C LYS A 219 7.03 -13.65 -10.47
N GLU A 220 6.71 -12.84 -9.46
CA GLU A 220 7.25 -13.02 -8.12
C GLU A 220 6.73 -14.32 -7.46
N LEU A 221 5.50 -14.71 -7.75
CA LEU A 221 4.96 -16.01 -7.33
C LEU A 221 5.65 -17.18 -8.03
N ASP A 222 5.99 -17.06 -9.30
CA ASP A 222 6.78 -18.07 -10.02
C ASP A 222 8.17 -18.23 -9.38
N GLU A 223 8.81 -17.12 -9.00
CA GLU A 223 10.09 -17.14 -8.27
C GLU A 223 9.96 -17.84 -6.91
N TYR A 224 8.89 -17.56 -6.15
CA TYR A 224 8.61 -18.28 -4.90
C TYR A 224 8.33 -19.76 -5.14
N ARG A 225 7.66 -20.11 -6.24
CA ARG A 225 7.37 -21.50 -6.61
C ARG A 225 8.65 -22.27 -6.86
N GLU A 226 9.58 -21.72 -7.63
CA GLU A 226 10.89 -22.33 -7.86
C GLU A 226 11.70 -22.49 -6.56
N GLU A 227 11.71 -21.47 -5.71
CA GLU A 227 12.47 -21.48 -4.46
C GLU A 227 11.92 -22.53 -3.48
N LEU A 228 10.60 -22.63 -3.32
CA LEU A 228 9.95 -23.68 -2.53
C LEU A 228 10.17 -25.07 -3.11
N ALA A 229 10.01 -25.26 -4.43
CA ALA A 229 10.19 -26.56 -5.05
C ALA A 229 11.62 -27.09 -4.84
N ARG A 230 12.64 -26.24 -5.02
CA ARG A 230 14.04 -26.62 -4.74
C ARG A 230 14.26 -26.95 -3.26
N ALA A 231 13.64 -26.21 -2.35
CA ALA A 231 13.73 -26.48 -0.91
C ALA A 231 13.05 -27.79 -0.51
N PHE A 232 11.84 -28.04 -1.00
CA PHE A 232 11.07 -29.26 -0.73
C PHE A 232 11.75 -30.49 -1.31
N LYS A 233 12.22 -30.46 -2.57
CA LYS A 233 12.94 -31.58 -3.18
C LYS A 233 14.24 -31.92 -2.44
N ARG A 234 14.96 -30.91 -1.95
CA ARG A 234 16.18 -31.11 -1.15
C ARG A 234 15.90 -31.82 0.17
N LYS A 235 14.74 -31.56 0.79
CA LYS A 235 14.34 -32.12 2.09
C LYS A 235 13.55 -33.42 1.98
N ASN A 236 12.95 -33.68 0.83
CA ASN A 236 12.11 -34.83 0.52
C ASN A 236 12.52 -35.39 -0.87
N PRO A 237 13.70 -36.05 -0.98
CA PRO A 237 14.24 -36.50 -2.27
C PRO A 237 13.35 -37.52 -3.00
N GLU A 238 12.46 -38.19 -2.28
CA GLU A 238 11.52 -39.19 -2.78
C GLU A 238 10.33 -38.61 -3.56
N LEU A 239 10.04 -37.31 -3.44
CA LEU A 239 8.95 -36.69 -4.19
C LEU A 239 9.23 -36.72 -5.69
N ASP A 240 8.34 -37.28 -6.50
CA ASP A 240 8.40 -37.14 -7.95
C ASP A 240 7.98 -35.73 -8.40
N GLY A 241 8.08 -35.47 -9.70
CA GLY A 241 7.79 -34.15 -10.28
C GLY A 241 6.35 -33.70 -10.05
N GLU A 242 5.39 -34.61 -10.12
CA GLU A 242 3.97 -34.32 -9.94
C GLU A 242 3.67 -34.00 -8.48
N ALA A 243 4.10 -34.85 -7.55
CA ALA A 243 3.93 -34.64 -6.12
C ALA A 243 4.63 -33.37 -5.63
N LEU A 244 5.85 -33.08 -6.13
CA LEU A 244 6.56 -31.85 -5.82
C LEU A 244 5.77 -30.61 -6.28
N THR A 245 5.25 -30.66 -7.51
CA THR A 245 4.44 -29.59 -8.08
C THR A 245 3.20 -29.32 -7.24
N GLU A 246 2.48 -30.39 -6.87
CA GLU A 246 1.27 -30.30 -6.07
C GLU A 246 1.53 -29.70 -4.69
N VAL A 247 2.52 -30.20 -3.94
CA VAL A 247 2.79 -29.70 -2.57
C VAL A 247 3.32 -28.26 -2.58
N THR A 248 4.12 -27.89 -3.58
CA THR A 248 4.59 -26.52 -3.75
C THR A 248 3.43 -25.57 -4.07
N GLN A 249 2.59 -25.92 -5.04
CA GLN A 249 1.45 -25.09 -5.42
C GLN A 249 0.47 -24.97 -4.25
N ARG A 250 0.13 -26.07 -3.58
CA ARG A 250 -0.75 -26.06 -2.40
C ARG A 250 -0.23 -25.15 -1.29
N THR A 251 1.08 -25.10 -1.09
CA THR A 251 1.71 -24.21 -0.09
C THR A 251 1.51 -22.75 -0.45
N LEU A 252 1.83 -22.37 -1.69
CA LEU A 252 1.65 -21.00 -2.17
C LEU A 252 0.18 -20.58 -2.18
N ASP A 253 -0.71 -21.47 -2.62
CA ASP A 253 -2.14 -21.23 -2.65
C ASP A 253 -2.69 -20.85 -1.28
N ARG A 254 -2.31 -21.61 -0.25
CA ARG A 254 -2.71 -21.35 1.13
C ARG A 254 -2.17 -20.02 1.64
N LEU A 255 -0.89 -19.69 1.36
CA LEU A 255 -0.30 -18.41 1.76
C LEU A 255 -0.97 -17.23 1.07
N VAL A 256 -1.17 -17.30 -0.25
CA VAL A 256 -1.83 -16.26 -1.03
C VAL A 256 -3.27 -16.07 -0.58
N PHE A 257 -3.99 -17.17 -0.31
CA PHE A 257 -5.37 -17.09 0.16
C PHE A 257 -5.46 -16.52 1.58
N MET A 258 -4.56 -16.90 2.50
CA MET A 258 -4.45 -16.26 3.82
C MET A 258 -4.25 -14.76 3.67
N ARG A 259 -3.33 -14.33 2.80
CA ARG A 259 -3.06 -12.91 2.54
C ARG A 259 -4.27 -12.18 1.96
N PHE A 260 -5.01 -12.83 1.07
CA PHE A 260 -6.26 -12.31 0.54
C PHE A 260 -7.34 -12.15 1.62
N LEU A 261 -7.48 -13.13 2.52
CA LEU A 261 -8.42 -13.05 3.64
C LEU A 261 -8.11 -11.87 4.58
N GLU A 262 -6.82 -11.63 4.85
CA GLU A 262 -6.35 -10.47 5.62
C GLU A 262 -6.75 -9.16 4.96
N ASP A 263 -6.39 -8.94 3.70
CA ASP A 263 -6.63 -7.66 3.03
C ASP A 263 -8.12 -7.42 2.76
N LYS A 264 -8.90 -8.46 2.47
CA LYS A 264 -10.36 -8.38 2.33
C LYS A 264 -11.10 -8.28 3.66
N LEU A 265 -10.38 -8.33 4.78
CA LEU A 265 -10.93 -8.12 6.12
C LEU A 265 -11.90 -9.22 6.55
N ILE A 266 -11.80 -10.37 5.91
CA ILE A 266 -12.53 -11.57 6.27
C ILE A 266 -11.87 -12.17 7.52
N GLU A 267 -10.53 -12.13 7.59
CA GLU A 267 -9.75 -12.40 8.79
C GLU A 267 -9.10 -11.09 9.25
N THR A 268 -9.27 -10.74 10.53
CA THR A 268 -8.76 -9.47 11.09
C THR A 268 -7.38 -9.59 11.73
N GLU A 269 -6.95 -10.83 11.98
CA GLU A 269 -5.63 -11.15 12.55
C GLU A 269 -4.57 -11.27 11.45
N PRO A 270 -3.30 -10.91 11.73
CA PRO A 270 -2.20 -10.92 10.76
C PRO A 270 -1.67 -12.34 10.53
N LEU A 271 -2.50 -13.22 9.96
CA LEU A 271 -2.20 -14.63 9.70
C LEU A 271 -0.76 -14.90 9.25
N ILE A 272 -0.31 -14.22 8.19
CA ILE A 272 1.00 -14.39 7.56
C ILE A 272 2.14 -13.93 8.47
N GLU A 273 1.97 -12.79 9.16
CA GLU A 273 2.97 -12.32 10.12
C GLU A 273 3.05 -13.25 11.33
N ASP A 274 1.91 -13.73 11.80
CA ASP A 274 1.79 -14.65 12.93
C ASP A 274 2.46 -16.00 12.66
N LEU A 275 2.51 -16.46 11.40
CA LEU A 275 3.30 -17.64 11.03
C LEU A 275 4.75 -17.49 11.50
N ASN A 276 5.31 -16.29 11.37
CA ASN A 276 6.72 -16.03 11.61
C ASN A 276 7.03 -15.49 13.01
N ARG A 277 6.01 -15.24 13.84
CA ARG A 277 6.15 -14.50 15.10
C ARG A 277 6.83 -15.31 16.22
N LYS A 278 6.41 -16.56 16.44
CA LYS A 278 6.97 -17.45 17.48
C LYS A 278 6.94 -18.91 17.04
N GLY A 279 7.93 -19.68 17.47
CA GLY A 279 8.00 -21.12 17.22
C GLY A 279 8.36 -21.48 15.77
N ASP A 280 7.87 -22.64 15.36
CA ASP A 280 8.05 -23.20 14.02
C ASP A 280 6.97 -22.65 13.09
N ALA A 281 7.38 -21.94 12.04
CA ALA A 281 6.48 -21.29 11.11
C ALA A 281 5.71 -22.28 10.25
N TRP A 282 6.29 -23.44 9.96
CA TRP A 282 5.58 -24.48 9.25
C TRP A 282 4.46 -25.09 10.10
N GLU A 283 4.74 -25.38 11.37
CA GLU A 283 3.71 -25.85 12.31
C GLU A 283 2.57 -24.82 12.46
N ASN A 284 2.91 -23.54 12.57
CA ASN A 284 1.94 -22.45 12.60
C ASN A 284 1.12 -22.40 11.30
N PHE A 285 1.76 -22.60 10.15
CA PHE A 285 1.11 -22.62 8.84
C PHE A 285 0.11 -23.77 8.70
N ILE A 286 0.48 -24.98 9.11
CA ILE A 286 -0.41 -26.14 9.12
C ILE A 286 -1.56 -25.93 10.10
N THR A 287 -1.29 -25.42 11.30
CA THR A 287 -2.31 -25.13 12.32
C THR A 287 -3.30 -24.09 11.82
N THR A 288 -2.81 -23.02 11.21
CA THR A 288 -3.64 -21.96 10.62
C THR A 288 -4.46 -22.51 9.45
N SER A 289 -3.86 -23.32 8.57
CA SER A 289 -4.58 -23.96 7.46
C SER A 289 -5.73 -24.83 7.97
N ARG A 290 -5.51 -25.66 9.00
CA ARG A 290 -6.56 -26.50 9.62
C ARG A 290 -7.66 -25.66 10.26
N ARG A 291 -7.33 -24.51 10.86
CA ARG A 291 -8.33 -23.57 11.40
C ARG A 291 -9.19 -23.02 10.27
N LEU A 292 -8.57 -22.56 9.19
CA LEU A 292 -9.28 -21.97 8.04
C LEU A 292 -10.14 -23.00 7.29
N ASP A 293 -9.72 -24.26 7.18
CA ASP A 293 -10.55 -25.34 6.62
C ASP A 293 -11.84 -25.53 7.41
N LYS A 294 -11.77 -25.48 8.75
CA LYS A 294 -12.97 -25.61 9.61
C LYS A 294 -13.96 -24.45 9.44
N ILE A 295 -13.47 -23.26 9.11
CA ILE A 295 -14.30 -22.05 8.99
C ILE A 295 -14.89 -21.94 7.58
N TYR A 296 -14.06 -22.06 6.54
CA TYR A 296 -14.45 -21.77 5.16
C TYR A 296 -14.76 -23.03 4.36
N ASN A 297 -14.37 -24.21 4.83
CA ASN A 297 -14.54 -25.50 4.14
C ASN A 297 -14.05 -25.48 2.68
N GLY A 298 -13.06 -24.64 2.38
CA GLY A 298 -12.55 -24.41 1.04
C GLY A 298 -11.53 -25.47 0.63
N ILE A 299 -11.56 -25.88 -0.64
CA ILE A 299 -10.65 -26.91 -1.19
C ILE A 299 -9.17 -26.59 -0.99
N ILE A 300 -8.81 -25.31 -0.87
CA ILE A 300 -7.43 -24.82 -0.70
C ILE A 300 -6.83 -25.27 0.64
N PHE A 301 -7.63 -25.31 1.71
CA PHE A 301 -7.15 -25.64 3.06
C PHE A 301 -7.41 -27.08 3.48
N LYS A 302 -8.04 -27.90 2.62
CA LYS A 302 -8.28 -29.32 2.88
C LYS A 302 -6.97 -30.04 3.19
N ASP A 303 -7.06 -30.99 4.12
CA ASP A 303 -5.94 -31.84 4.52
C ASP A 303 -5.33 -32.53 3.29
N HIS A 304 -4.02 -32.42 3.15
CA HIS A 304 -3.27 -32.92 2.02
C HIS A 304 -2.35 -34.08 2.45
N PRO A 305 -2.43 -35.26 1.78
CA PRO A 305 -1.86 -36.52 2.27
C PRO A 305 -0.33 -36.59 2.32
N LEU A 306 0.36 -35.63 1.69
CA LEU A 306 1.82 -35.49 1.76
C LEU A 306 2.20 -34.29 2.64
N LEU A 307 1.89 -33.09 2.16
CA LEU A 307 2.16 -31.80 2.80
C LEU A 307 1.87 -31.71 4.30
N ASP A 308 0.73 -32.24 4.76
CA ASP A 308 0.25 -32.02 6.14
C ASP A 308 0.69 -33.12 7.12
N LYS A 309 1.46 -34.10 6.64
CA LYS A 309 2.04 -35.17 7.48
C LYS A 309 3.29 -34.69 8.20
N ALA A 310 3.48 -35.19 9.42
CA ALA A 310 4.69 -34.95 10.21
C ALA A 310 6.00 -35.44 9.54
N SER A 311 5.90 -36.32 8.54
CA SER A 311 7.04 -36.78 7.76
C SER A 311 7.52 -35.80 6.70
N PHE A 312 6.74 -34.77 6.35
CA PHE A 312 7.11 -33.77 5.35
C PHE A 312 8.10 -32.78 5.93
N ASN A 313 9.33 -32.78 5.42
CA ASN A 313 10.41 -31.94 5.91
C ASN A 313 10.51 -30.64 5.12
N ILE A 314 10.77 -29.53 5.80
CA ILE A 314 10.87 -28.22 5.14
C ILE A 314 12.17 -27.51 5.47
N ASP A 315 12.49 -26.51 4.66
CA ASP A 315 13.54 -25.54 4.95
C ASP A 315 12.91 -24.30 5.56
N GLU A 316 12.95 -24.24 6.88
CA GLU A 316 12.27 -23.21 7.68
C GLU A 316 12.71 -21.79 7.33
N LYS A 317 13.98 -21.61 6.97
CA LYS A 317 14.51 -20.30 6.55
C LYS A 317 13.89 -19.87 5.21
N THR A 318 13.81 -20.79 4.25
CA THR A 318 13.21 -20.53 2.94
C THR A 318 11.73 -20.21 3.08
N PHE A 319 11.00 -21.00 3.88
CA PHE A 319 9.58 -20.77 4.14
C PHE A 319 9.33 -19.40 4.78
N LYS A 320 10.05 -19.07 5.86
CA LYS A 320 9.95 -17.77 6.56
C LYS A 320 10.25 -16.58 5.65
N LYS A 321 11.22 -16.72 4.74
CA LYS A 321 11.54 -15.68 3.76
C LYS A 321 10.36 -15.42 2.83
N ILE A 322 9.75 -16.47 2.28
CA ILE A 322 8.65 -16.36 1.32
C ILE A 322 7.37 -15.87 2.01
N SER A 323 6.97 -16.49 3.13
CA SER A 323 5.82 -16.03 3.91
C SER A 323 6.02 -14.59 4.39
N GLY A 324 7.22 -14.23 4.85
CA GLY A 324 7.56 -12.87 5.25
C GLY A 324 7.51 -11.86 4.10
N SER A 325 7.80 -12.26 2.86
CA SER A 325 7.70 -11.39 1.69
C SER A 325 6.24 -11.15 1.26
N LEU A 326 5.35 -12.09 1.60
CA LEU A 326 3.90 -11.95 1.40
C LEU A 326 3.19 -11.18 2.53
N SER A 327 3.85 -10.90 3.67
CA SER A 327 3.21 -10.22 4.79
C SER A 327 2.76 -8.79 4.44
N HIS A 328 1.72 -8.29 5.13
CA HIS A 328 1.23 -6.93 4.93
C HIS A 328 2.32 -5.86 5.05
N THR A 329 3.26 -6.05 5.97
CA THR A 329 4.30 -5.07 6.29
C THR A 329 5.40 -5.00 5.24
N ASN A 330 5.65 -6.09 4.51
CA ASN A 330 6.77 -6.18 3.57
C ASN A 330 6.31 -6.24 2.11
N SER A 331 5.10 -6.72 1.85
CA SER A 331 4.62 -6.91 0.49
C SER A 331 4.31 -5.57 -0.18
N PRO A 332 4.84 -5.32 -1.38
CA PRO A 332 4.52 -4.14 -2.17
C PRO A 332 3.15 -4.24 -2.84
N TYR A 333 2.49 -5.40 -2.77
CA TYR A 333 1.18 -5.63 -3.37
C TYR A 333 0.07 -5.42 -2.35
N ASP A 334 -0.96 -4.70 -2.77
CA ASP A 334 -2.22 -4.57 -2.04
C ASP A 334 -3.23 -5.57 -2.63
N PHE A 335 -3.54 -6.64 -1.88
CA PHE A 335 -4.44 -7.68 -2.36
C PHE A 335 -5.90 -7.20 -2.39
N ASN A 336 -6.20 -6.01 -1.87
CA ASN A 336 -7.47 -5.36 -2.16
C ASN A 336 -7.59 -4.89 -3.61
N ALA A 337 -6.48 -4.44 -4.20
CA ALA A 337 -6.41 -3.94 -5.56
C ALA A 337 -6.24 -5.06 -6.60
N ILE A 338 -5.70 -6.22 -6.21
CA ILE A 338 -5.54 -7.38 -7.11
C ILE A 338 -6.92 -7.93 -7.54
N PRO A 339 -7.20 -8.03 -8.86
CA PRO A 339 -8.45 -8.59 -9.34
C PRO A 339 -8.62 -10.07 -8.97
N ILE A 340 -9.84 -10.47 -8.58
CA ILE A 340 -10.15 -11.86 -8.19
C ILE A 340 -9.85 -12.88 -9.30
N HIS A 341 -9.94 -12.49 -10.57
CA HIS A 341 -9.64 -13.39 -11.68
C HIS A 341 -8.15 -13.79 -11.74
N ILE A 342 -7.23 -12.97 -11.21
CA ILE A 342 -5.81 -13.32 -11.08
C ILE A 342 -5.65 -14.48 -10.12
N LEU A 343 -6.38 -14.48 -9.00
CA LEU A 343 -6.42 -15.63 -8.10
C LEU A 343 -6.95 -16.88 -8.80
N GLY A 344 -7.99 -16.73 -9.63
CA GLY A 344 -8.46 -17.81 -10.50
C GLY A 344 -7.35 -18.36 -11.41
N SER A 345 -6.61 -17.50 -12.09
CA SER A 345 -5.48 -17.95 -12.93
C SER A 345 -4.37 -18.63 -12.13
N MET A 346 -4.12 -18.21 -10.89
CA MET A 346 -3.12 -18.85 -10.01
C MET A 346 -3.55 -20.23 -9.53
N PHE A 347 -4.83 -20.41 -9.19
CA PHE A 347 -5.37 -21.68 -8.70
C PHE A 347 -5.70 -22.68 -9.82
N PHE A 348 -5.97 -22.20 -11.05
CA PHE A 348 -6.41 -23.05 -12.18
C PHE A 348 -5.38 -23.18 -13.30
N GLN A 349 -4.26 -22.45 -13.30
CA GLN A 349 -3.12 -22.83 -14.14
C GLN A 349 -2.54 -24.12 -13.56
N ALA A 350 -2.76 -25.25 -14.25
CA ALA A 350 -2.02 -26.46 -13.98
C ALA A 350 -0.52 -26.16 -14.20
N PRO A 351 0.31 -26.11 -13.15
CA PRO A 351 1.73 -25.93 -13.36
C PRO A 351 2.24 -27.14 -14.15
N GLN A 352 3.10 -26.92 -15.13
CA GLN A 352 3.79 -28.04 -15.77
C GLN A 352 4.57 -28.80 -14.69
N PRO A 353 4.56 -30.14 -14.68
CA PRO A 353 5.28 -30.91 -13.68
C PRO A 353 6.75 -30.47 -13.67
N PHE A 354 7.31 -30.27 -12.48
CA PHE A 354 8.76 -30.12 -12.36
C PHE A 354 9.44 -31.38 -12.93
N LEU A 355 10.27 -31.19 -13.96
CA LEU A 355 11.03 -32.26 -14.60
C LEU A 355 12.23 -32.71 -13.76
#